data_AF-A0A815XLX6-F1
#
_entry.id   AF-A0A815XLX6-F1
#
_cell.length_a   1.000
_cell.length_b   1.000
_cell.length_c   1.000
_cell.angle_alpha   90.00
_cell.angle_beta   90.00
_cell.angle_gamma   90.00
#
_symmetry.space_group_name_H-M   'P 1'
#
loop_
_entity.id
_entity.type
_entity.pdbx_description
1 polymer ?
#
loop_
_entity_poly.entity_id
_entity_poly.type
_entity_poly.pdbx_seq_one_letter_code
_entity_poly.pdbx_strand_id
1 'polypeptide(L)'
;MEIEELKRFTPYQEIMLQHAKEVNRQLEFISFPIRDQSVHQDNQRVLDFCLELCDRVKRGQVVLVHCWGGHGRTGTIISIMIGILFNLNSEEAISMNRRLHDQRIRTNGIPSPETGVQTRQVHTILDEMYHKNKDNNKHNA
;
A
#
# COMPACT_ATOMS: atom_id res chain seq x y z
N MET A 1 -5.15 -5.04 -14.33
CA MET A 1 -3.97 -5.93 -14.23
C MET A 1 -3.86 -6.64 -15.57
N GLU A 2 -2.68 -6.69 -16.19
CA GLU A 2 -2.55 -7.47 -17.44
C GLU A 2 -2.85 -8.95 -17.14
N ILE A 3 -3.67 -9.59 -17.99
CA ILE A 3 -4.05 -11.01 -17.85
C ILE A 3 -2.82 -11.91 -17.71
N GLU A 4 -1.70 -11.50 -18.29
CA GLU A 4 -0.43 -12.22 -18.24
C GLU A 4 0.24 -12.22 -16.86
N GLU A 5 0.14 -11.12 -16.09
CA GLU A 5 0.68 -11.08 -14.72
C GLU A 5 -0.07 -12.04 -13.80
N LEU A 6 -1.38 -12.17 -13.98
CA LEU A 6 -2.24 -13.05 -13.18
C LEU A 6 -1.91 -14.53 -13.38
N LYS A 7 -1.43 -14.93 -14.57
CA LYS A 7 -1.01 -16.31 -14.84
C LYS A 7 0.16 -16.76 -13.96
N ARG A 8 0.92 -15.81 -13.39
CA ARG A 8 2.02 -16.11 -12.45
C ARG A 8 1.53 -16.51 -11.06
N PHE A 9 0.25 -16.27 -10.74
CA PHE A 9 -0.33 -16.61 -9.46
C PHE A 9 -1.06 -17.95 -9.54
N THR A 10 -0.75 -18.85 -8.61
CA THR A 10 -1.66 -19.95 -8.29
C THR A 10 -2.95 -19.35 -7.75
N PRO A 11 -4.14 -19.64 -8.32
CA PRO A 11 -5.40 -19.15 -7.78
C PRO A 11 -5.57 -19.56 -6.31
N TYR A 12 -5.45 -18.60 -5.39
CA TYR A 12 -5.45 -18.86 -3.94
C TYR A 12 -6.71 -18.36 -3.22
N GLN A 13 -7.56 -17.58 -3.90
CA GLN A 13 -8.75 -16.99 -3.27
C GLN A 13 -9.70 -18.06 -2.73
N GLU A 14 -10.02 -19.07 -3.54
CA GLU A 14 -10.91 -20.16 -3.12
C GLU A 14 -10.35 -20.95 -1.94
N ILE A 15 -9.05 -21.28 -2.00
CA ILE A 15 -8.34 -21.99 -0.93
C ILE A 15 -8.39 -21.19 0.38
N MET A 16 -8.12 -19.88 0.30
CA MET A 16 -8.13 -19.00 1.46
C MET A 16 -9.54 -18.77 2.02
N LEU A 17 -10.56 -18.67 1.17
CA LEU A 17 -11.96 -18.58 1.61
C LEU A 17 -12.41 -19.86 2.32
N GLN A 18 -12.01 -21.03 1.81
CA GLN A 18 -12.30 -22.30 2.44
C GLN A 18 -11.63 -22.40 3.81
N HIS A 19 -10.34 -22.06 3.89
CA HIS A 19 -9.63 -22.04 5.17
C HIS A 19 -10.23 -21.04 6.17
N ALA A 20 -10.61 -19.85 5.71
CA ALA A 20 -11.25 -18.84 6.55
C ALA A 20 -12.55 -19.35 7.18
N LYS A 21 -13.36 -20.12 6.44
CA LYS A 21 -14.55 -20.79 6.98
C LYS A 21 -14.21 -21.81 8.06
N GLU A 22 -13.19 -22.64 7.83
CA GLU A 22 -12.73 -23.66 8.77
C GLU A 22 -12.27 -23.07 10.11
N VAL A 23 -11.61 -21.90 10.07
CA VAL A 23 -11.14 -21.19 11.28
C VAL A 23 -12.13 -20.14 11.79
N ASN A 24 -13.37 -20.13 11.27
CA ASN A 24 -14.44 -19.18 11.60
C ASN A 24 -13.99 -17.70 11.57
N ARG A 25 -13.28 -17.30 10.51
CA ARG A 25 -12.91 -15.92 10.24
C ARG A 25 -13.57 -15.41 8.96
N GLN A 26 -13.95 -14.13 8.99
CA GLN A 26 -14.35 -13.42 7.77
C GLN A 26 -13.09 -12.99 7.01
N LEU A 27 -13.10 -13.21 5.70
CA LEU A 27 -12.02 -12.85 4.79
C LEU A 27 -12.60 -12.11 3.59
N GLU A 28 -12.03 -10.94 3.28
CA GLU A 28 -12.41 -10.09 2.15
C GLU A 28 -11.22 -9.93 1.22
N PHE A 29 -11.47 -9.98 -0.10
CA PHE A 29 -10.46 -9.72 -1.12
C PHE A 29 -10.76 -8.39 -1.80
N ILE A 30 -9.80 -7.46 -1.74
CA ILE A 30 -9.89 -6.15 -2.40
C ILE A 30 -8.81 -6.09 -3.47
N SER A 31 -9.20 -5.79 -4.72
CA SER A 31 -8.29 -5.70 -5.85
C SER A 31 -8.04 -4.25 -6.23
N PHE A 32 -6.79 -3.80 -6.12
CA PHE A 32 -6.33 -2.51 -6.59
C PHE A 32 -5.18 -2.71 -7.59
N PRO A 33 -5.48 -2.84 -8.90
CA PRO A 33 -4.49 -3.27 -9.88
C PRO A 33 -3.46 -2.17 -10.17
N ILE A 34 -2.19 -2.50 -10.01
CA ILE A 34 -1.04 -1.68 -10.42
C ILE A 34 -0.14 -2.54 -11.31
N ARG A 35 0.25 -2.05 -12.49
CA ARG A 35 1.14 -2.76 -13.42
C ARG A 35 2.51 -2.98 -12.78
N ASP A 36 3.17 -4.10 -13.08
CA ASP A 36 4.48 -4.41 -12.52
C ASP A 36 5.51 -3.31 -12.77
N GLN A 37 6.35 -3.05 -11.76
CA GLN A 37 7.36 -1.98 -11.73
C GLN A 37 6.84 -0.56 -12.06
N SER A 38 5.52 -0.35 -11.97
CA SER A 38 4.88 0.91 -12.29
C SER A 38 4.07 1.46 -11.09
N VAL A 39 3.26 2.48 -11.38
CA VAL A 39 2.37 3.19 -10.46
C VAL A 39 0.96 3.23 -11.04
N HIS A 40 -0.04 3.41 -10.17
CA HIS A 40 -1.38 3.76 -10.66
C HIS A 40 -1.34 5.20 -11.19
N GLN A 41 -1.96 5.47 -12.35
CA GLN A 41 -1.86 6.80 -13.00
C GLN A 41 -2.65 7.89 -12.27
N ASP A 42 -3.71 7.50 -11.57
CA ASP A 42 -4.54 8.38 -10.78
C ASP A 42 -4.10 8.37 -9.32
N ASN A 43 -3.46 9.45 -8.88
CA ASN A 43 -2.96 9.63 -7.51
C ASN A 43 -4.10 9.75 -6.49
N GLN A 44 -5.23 10.36 -6.86
CA GLN A 44 -6.36 10.52 -5.95
C GLN A 44 -6.98 9.16 -5.63
N ARG A 45 -7.11 8.27 -6.63
CA ARG A 45 -7.56 6.89 -6.39
C ARG A 45 -6.63 6.08 -5.51
N VAL A 46 -5.31 6.31 -5.60
CA VAL A 46 -4.33 5.68 -4.70
C VAL A 46 -4.51 6.19 -3.28
N LEU A 47 -4.67 7.50 -3.11
CA LEU A 47 -4.90 8.11 -1.81
C LEU A 47 -6.18 7.59 -1.17
N ASP A 48 -7.29 7.58 -1.90
CA ASP A 48 -8.59 7.08 -1.42
C ASP A 48 -8.49 5.61 -0.99
N PHE A 49 -7.81 4.78 -1.78
CA PHE A 49 -7.55 3.39 -1.44
C PHE A 49 -6.71 3.26 -0.17
N CYS A 50 -5.65 4.05 -0.02
CA CYS A 50 -4.82 4.04 1.19
C CYS A 50 -5.61 4.51 2.43
N LEU A 51 -6.47 5.52 2.29
CA LEU A 51 -7.34 6.00 3.35
C LEU A 51 -8.33 4.92 3.80
N GLU A 52 -8.95 4.19 2.86
CA GLU A 52 -9.82 3.06 3.16
C GLU A 52 -9.08 1.97 3.94
N LEU A 53 -7.88 1.57 3.50
CA LEU A 53 -7.07 0.57 4.21
C LEU A 53 -6.66 1.05 5.61
N CYS A 54 -6.31 2.33 5.76
CA CYS A 54 -5.99 2.91 7.06
C CYS A 54 -7.19 2.89 8.00
N ASP A 55 -8.39 3.20 7.53
CA ASP A 55 -9.61 3.13 8.33
C ASP A 55 -9.92 1.69 8.79
N ARG A 56 -9.73 0.71 7.90
CA ARG A 56 -9.84 -0.72 8.25
C ARG A 56 -8.89 -1.10 9.40
N VAL A 57 -7.63 -0.69 9.32
CA VAL A 57 -6.65 -0.90 10.41
C VAL A 57 -7.08 -0.22 11.70
N LYS A 58 -7.55 1.03 11.64
CA LYS A 58 -8.04 1.79 12.81
C LYS A 58 -9.25 1.12 13.49
N ARG A 59 -10.10 0.44 12.73
CA ARG A 59 -11.22 -0.37 13.24
C ARG A 59 -10.80 -1.74 13.79
N GLY A 60 -9.50 -2.02 13.85
CA GLY A 60 -8.96 -3.27 14.37
C GLY A 60 -8.96 -4.44 13.38
N GLN A 61 -9.22 -4.19 12.09
CA GLN A 61 -9.10 -5.23 11.06
C GLN A 61 -7.65 -5.54 10.75
N VAL A 62 -7.35 -6.81 10.46
CA VAL A 62 -6.04 -7.24 9.97
C VAL A 62 -6.03 -7.12 8.45
N VAL A 63 -5.14 -6.27 7.92
CA VAL A 63 -5.01 -6.01 6.48
C VAL A 63 -3.70 -6.61 5.97
N LEU A 64 -3.80 -7.53 5.00
CA LEU A 64 -2.66 -8.06 4.26
C LEU A 64 -2.57 -7.37 2.89
N VAL A 65 -1.51 -6.60 2.67
CA VAL A 65 -1.21 -5.99 1.36
C VAL A 65 -0.05 -6.76 0.72
N HIS A 66 -0.22 -7.21 -0.51
CA HIS A 66 0.84 -7.89 -1.24
C HIS A 66 0.80 -7.57 -2.75
N CYS A 67 1.93 -7.81 -3.41
CA CYS A 67 2.03 -7.91 -4.86
C CYS A 67 2.68 -9.26 -5.17
N TRP A 68 3.44 -9.38 -6.26
CA TRP A 68 4.17 -10.61 -6.55
C TRP A 68 5.37 -10.81 -5.60
N GLY A 69 6.28 -9.83 -5.50
CA GLY A 69 7.45 -9.90 -4.61
C GLY A 69 7.25 -9.23 -3.24
N GLY A 70 6.19 -8.44 -3.07
CA GLY A 70 5.95 -7.68 -1.83
C GLY A 70 6.92 -6.52 -1.58
N HIS A 71 7.63 -6.05 -2.62
CA HIS A 71 8.63 -4.98 -2.56
C HIS A 71 8.11 -3.67 -3.19
N GLY A 72 7.96 -3.62 -4.52
CA GLY A 72 7.61 -2.40 -5.26
C GLY A 72 6.23 -1.83 -4.96
N ARG A 73 5.20 -2.39 -5.59
CA ARG A 73 3.81 -1.91 -5.48
C ARG A 73 3.29 -1.94 -4.04
N THR A 74 3.63 -3.00 -3.30
CA THR A 74 3.32 -3.10 -1.87
C THR A 74 4.02 -2.00 -1.09
N GLY A 75 5.31 -1.77 -1.33
CA GLY A 75 6.07 -0.70 -0.69
C GLY A 75 5.48 0.68 -0.94
N THR A 76 5.00 0.96 -2.15
CA THR A 76 4.31 2.22 -2.47
C THR A 76 3.09 2.43 -1.57
N ILE A 77 2.19 1.45 -1.52
CA ILE A 77 0.97 1.53 -0.71
C ILE A 77 1.30 1.62 0.79
N ILE A 78 2.21 0.77 1.28
CA ILE A 78 2.59 0.76 2.69
C ILE A 78 3.28 2.06 3.10
N SER A 79 4.11 2.66 2.26
CA SER A 79 4.73 3.95 2.56
C SER A 79 3.68 5.05 2.72
N ILE A 80 2.69 5.12 1.81
CA ILE A 80 1.60 6.10 1.91
C ILE A 80 0.77 5.86 3.19
N MET A 81 0.42 4.61 3.48
CA MET A 81 -0.31 4.25 4.69
C MET A 81 0.45 4.63 5.97
N ILE A 82 1.78 4.41 6.02
CA ILE A 82 2.62 4.83 7.16
C ILE A 82 2.56 6.35 7.33
N GLY A 83 2.70 7.11 6.25
CA GLY A 83 2.58 8.57 6.28
C GLY A 83 1.25 9.03 6.89
N ILE A 84 0.15 8.43 6.44
CA ILE A 84 -1.21 8.72 6.92
C ILE A 84 -1.39 8.32 8.39
N LEU A 85 -1.00 7.11 8.77
CA LEU A 85 -1.25 6.55 10.12
C LEU A 85 -0.43 7.23 11.21
N PHE A 86 0.80 7.63 10.90
CA PHE A 86 1.74 8.19 11.86
C PHE A 86 1.98 9.68 11.68
N ASN A 87 1.28 10.32 10.74
CA ASN A 87 1.44 11.73 10.40
C ASN A 87 2.90 12.09 10.05
N LEU A 88 3.52 11.26 9.20
CA LEU A 88 4.92 11.39 8.78
C LEU A 88 5.03 11.97 7.37
N ASN A 89 6.06 12.79 7.15
CA ASN A 89 6.35 13.26 5.80
C ASN A 89 6.77 12.10 4.88
N SER A 90 6.84 12.37 3.58
CA SER A 90 7.09 11.35 2.57
C SER A 90 8.43 10.62 2.75
N GLU A 91 9.51 11.33 3.11
CA GLU A 91 10.82 10.73 3.38
C GLU A 91 10.81 9.82 4.61
N GLU A 92 10.20 10.29 5.71
CA GLU A 92 10.07 9.53 6.96
C GLU A 92 9.26 8.24 6.73
N ALA A 93 8.18 8.33 5.97
CA ALA A 93 7.31 7.21 5.67
C ALA A 93 8.00 6.14 4.80
N ILE A 94 8.74 6.57 3.76
CA ILE A 94 9.55 5.68 2.93
C ILE A 94 10.67 5.03 3.76
N SER A 95 11.36 5.82 4.58
CA SER A 95 12.44 5.32 5.45
C SER A 95 11.94 4.28 6.44
N MET A 96 10.79 4.51 7.07
CA MET A 96 10.17 3.55 7.96
C MET A 96 9.74 2.27 7.22
N ASN A 97 9.12 2.41 6.04
CA ASN A 97 8.76 1.26 5.20
C ASN A 97 10.00 0.41 4.87
N ARG A 98 11.10 1.03 4.41
CA ARG A 98 12.37 0.34 4.11
C ARG A 98 12.91 -0.39 5.33
N ARG A 99 12.98 0.28 6.49
CA ARG A 99 13.49 -0.34 7.73
C ARG A 99 12.69 -1.57 8.14
N LEU A 100 11.36 -1.53 8.04
CA LEU A 100 10.49 -2.67 8.36
C LEU A 100 10.61 -3.78 7.31
N HIS A 101 10.66 -3.39 6.05
CA HIS A 101 10.82 -4.27 4.92
C HIS A 101 12.13 -5.07 4.97
N ASP A 102 13.23 -4.42 5.36
CA ASP A 102 14.57 -4.99 5.33
C ASP A 102 14.83 -5.99 6.49
N GLN A 103 13.86 -6.15 7.40
CA GLN A 103 13.87 -7.20 8.41
C GLN A 103 13.44 -8.57 7.86
N ARG A 104 12.97 -8.65 6.61
CA ARG A 104 12.57 -9.92 5.98
C ARG A 104 13.77 -10.82 5.74
N ILE A 105 13.56 -12.14 5.89
CA ILE A 105 14.58 -13.16 5.61
C ILE A 105 15.10 -13.05 4.17
N ARG A 106 14.24 -12.64 3.22
CA ARG A 106 14.59 -12.46 1.80
C ARG A 106 14.05 -11.13 1.28
N THR A 107 14.98 -10.24 0.98
CA THR A 107 14.73 -8.98 0.26
C THR A 107 15.33 -8.99 -1.15
N ASN A 108 16.28 -9.90 -1.41
CA ASN A 108 17.09 -9.94 -2.63
C ASN A 108 17.82 -8.63 -2.95
N GLY A 109 18.05 -7.78 -1.93
CA GLY A 109 18.62 -6.44 -2.12
C GLY A 109 17.68 -5.45 -2.83
N ILE A 110 16.41 -5.82 -3.03
CA ILE A 110 15.42 -4.98 -3.69
C ILE A 110 14.82 -4.01 -2.65
N PRO A 111 14.91 -2.68 -2.89
CA PRO A 111 14.33 -1.70 -1.97
C PRO A 111 12.80 -1.71 -2.03
N SER A 112 12.19 -1.05 -1.06
CA SER A 112 10.73 -0.88 -0.95
C SER A 112 10.42 0.61 -0.70
N PRO A 113 9.74 1.34 -1.60
CA PRO A 113 9.36 0.94 -2.95
C PRO A 113 10.57 0.63 -3.83
N GLU A 114 10.35 -0.12 -4.91
CA GLU A 114 11.38 -0.74 -5.74
C GLU A 114 11.94 0.23 -6.79
N THR A 115 11.07 1.04 -7.40
CA THR A 115 11.45 1.93 -8.51
C THR A 115 11.36 3.40 -8.14
N GLY A 116 12.12 4.24 -8.83
CA GLY A 116 12.07 5.69 -8.61
C GLY A 116 10.71 6.32 -8.93
N VAL A 117 9.93 5.77 -9.87
CA VAL A 117 8.56 6.25 -10.16
C VAL A 117 7.62 5.99 -8.99
N GLN A 118 7.77 4.86 -8.30
CA GLN A 118 7.00 4.52 -7.11
C GLN A 118 7.33 5.43 -5.94
N THR A 119 8.62 5.66 -5.67
CA THR A 119 9.07 6.63 -4.67
C THR A 119 8.53 8.02 -4.94
N ARG A 120 8.59 8.50 -6.20
CA ARG A 120 7.99 9.79 -6.59
C ARG A 120 6.49 9.87 -6.33
N GLN A 121 5.74 8.80 -6.62
CA GLN A 121 4.30 8.79 -6.33
C GLN A 121 4.01 8.93 -4.83
N VAL A 122 4.82 8.32 -3.95
CA VAL A 122 4.68 8.50 -2.49
C VAL A 122 4.89 9.96 -2.10
N HIS A 123 5.95 10.60 -2.60
CA HIS A 123 6.19 12.04 -2.36
C HIS A 123 5.00 12.89 -2.81
N THR A 124 4.61 12.75 -4.09
CA THR A 124 3.50 13.52 -4.66
C THR A 124 2.23 13.42 -3.82
N ILE A 125 1.81 12.20 -3.46
CA ILE A 125 0.55 11.99 -2.74
C ILE A 125 0.60 12.57 -1.32
N LEU A 126 1.67 12.30 -0.57
CA LEU A 126 1.76 12.77 0.81
C LEU A 126 1.94 14.28 0.87
N ASP A 127 2.77 14.86 0.00
CA ASP A 127 3.00 16.31 -0.03
C ASP A 127 1.71 17.07 -0.39
N GLU A 128 0.97 16.60 -1.42
CA GLU A 128 -0.35 17.17 -1.78
C GLU A 128 -1.36 17.07 -0.64
N MET A 129 -1.41 15.93 0.07
CA MET A 129 -2.28 15.74 1.22
C MET A 129 -1.95 16.74 2.34
N TYR A 130 -0.67 16.93 2.65
CA TYR A 130 -0.25 17.87 3.69
C TYR A 130 -0.52 19.32 3.33
N HIS A 131 -0.33 19.70 2.06
CA HIS A 131 -0.69 21.03 1.58
C HIS A 131 -2.20 21.30 1.71
N LYS A 132 -3.05 20.37 1.25
CA LYS A 132 -4.51 20.48 1.39
C LYS A 132 -4.95 20.61 2.85
N ASN A 133 -4.37 19.83 3.75
CA ASN A 133 -4.69 19.90 5.18
C ASN A 133 -4.31 21.25 5.79
N LYS A 134 -3.18 21.84 5.38
CA LYS A 134 -2.73 23.16 5.86
C LYS A 134 -3.64 24.28 5.37
N ASP A 135 -4.10 24.22 4.13
CA ASP A 135 -4.99 25.23 3.56
C ASP A 135 -6.39 25.16 4.18
N ASN A 136 -6.90 23.95 4.43
CA ASN A 136 -8.17 23.75 5.15
C ASN A 136 -8.13 24.30 6.59
N ASN A 137 -6.99 24.18 7.28
CA ASN A 137 -6.83 24.73 8.62
C ASN A 137 -6.73 26.27 8.65
N LYS A 138 -6.31 26.91 7.56
CA LYS A 138 -6.25 28.38 7.46
C LYS A 138 -7.62 29.04 7.21
N HIS A 139 -8.56 28.33 6.58
CA HIS A 139 -9.88 28.88 6.26
C HIS A 139 -10.91 28.67 7.40
N ASN A 140 -10.56 27.87 8.41
CA ASN A 140 -11.39 27.59 9.59
C ASN A 140 -10.91 28.33 10.85
N ALA A 141 -9.98 29.28 10.71
CA ALA A 141 -9.37 30.07 11.80
C ALA A 141 -9.74 31.55 11.69
#